data_AF-A0A7X7NKA9-F1
#
_entry.id   AF-A0A7X7NKA9-F1
#
_cell.length_a   1.000
_cell.length_b   1.000
_cell.length_c   1.000
_cell.angle_alpha   90.00
_cell.angle_beta   90.00
_cell.angle_gamma   90.00
#
_symmetry.space_group_name_H-M   'P 1'
#
loop_
_entity.id
_entity.type
_entity.pdbx_description
1 polymer ?
#
loop_
_entity_poly.entity_id
_entity_poly.type
_entity_poly.pdbx_seq_one_letter_code
_entity_poly.pdbx_strand_id
1 'polypeptide(L)'
;MGYLVAFLIAVILSHLFLPEGVLRGRTTGGDLSLADSVGTVTLQILVYNGISVGVIIIASLFARRRSPGEPYVSVGQQPLWVLALLNGIVLGTNSFGIQRPDVPLGQKVTGLLDLTRVAALWEIVGLVLVSAVLADKALVLTTGRETVRRRFAEVPFTKRDVLLLVVALSLILTGAFIEARAIVTA
;
A
#
# COMPACT_ATOMS: atom_id res chain seq x y z
N MET A 1 -10.27 6.58 -5.32
CA MET A 1 -10.84 7.66 -4.48
C MET A 1 -11.11 7.22 -3.04
N GLY A 2 -11.86 6.15 -2.78
CA GLY A 2 -12.18 5.73 -1.41
C GLY A 2 -10.96 5.45 -0.50
N TYR A 3 -9.89 4.83 -1.03
CA TYR A 3 -8.68 4.50 -0.26
C TYR A 3 -8.00 5.72 0.38
N LEU A 4 -7.72 6.76 -0.42
CA LEU A 4 -7.02 7.96 0.06
C LEU A 4 -7.84 8.67 1.14
N VAL A 5 -9.16 8.68 0.98
CA VAL A 5 -10.08 9.22 1.98
C VAL A 5 -9.99 8.43 3.29
N ALA A 6 -10.01 7.10 3.24
CA ALA A 6 -9.85 6.28 4.44
C ALA A 6 -8.47 6.47 5.10
N PHE A 7 -7.41 6.58 4.31
CA PHE A 7 -6.08 6.92 4.82
C PHE A 7 -6.09 8.28 5.55
N LEU A 8 -6.62 9.33 4.93
CA LEU A 8 -6.69 10.68 5.54
C LEU A 8 -7.56 10.70 6.79
N ILE A 9 -8.72 10.01 6.78
CA ILE A 9 -9.56 9.85 7.97
C ILE A 9 -8.78 9.16 9.09
N ALA A 10 -8.04 8.08 8.77
CA ALA A 10 -7.20 7.40 9.76
C ALA A 10 -6.09 8.31 10.31
N VAL A 11 -5.44 9.13 9.49
CA VAL A 11 -4.47 10.14 9.94
C VAL A 11 -5.09 11.10 10.93
N ILE A 12 -6.25 11.69 10.57
CA ILE A 12 -6.92 12.70 11.40
C ILE A 12 -7.38 12.09 12.72
N LEU A 13 -8.12 10.98 12.67
CA LEU A 13 -8.67 10.35 13.87
C LEU A 13 -7.56 9.85 14.80
N SER A 14 -6.53 9.21 14.25
CA SER A 14 -5.43 8.71 15.08
C SER A 14 -4.61 9.85 15.71
N HIS A 15 -4.39 10.96 15.01
CA HIS A 15 -3.73 12.13 15.59
C HIS A 15 -4.51 12.74 16.75
N LEU A 16 -5.84 12.75 16.67
CA LEU A 16 -6.71 13.37 17.68
C LEU A 16 -6.97 12.47 18.89
N PHE A 17 -7.02 11.15 18.71
CA PHE A 17 -7.53 10.22 19.73
C PHE A 17 -6.53 9.18 20.20
N LEU A 18 -5.42 8.95 19.49
CA LEU A 18 -4.42 7.94 19.88
C LEU A 18 -3.14 8.60 20.39
N PRO A 19 -2.43 7.95 21.33
CA PRO A 19 -1.16 8.48 21.83
C PRO A 19 -0.08 8.45 20.75
N GLU A 20 0.85 9.39 20.82
CA GLU A 20 2.03 9.40 19.96
C GLU A 20 2.81 8.09 20.12
N GLY A 21 3.27 7.52 19.00
CA GLY A 21 4.10 6.32 18.99
C GLY A 21 3.38 5.02 19.32
N VAL A 22 2.04 4.98 19.35
CA VAL A 22 1.26 3.77 19.74
C VAL A 22 1.60 2.51 18.93
N LEU A 23 2.02 2.68 17.67
CA LEU A 23 2.44 1.59 16.77
C LEU A 23 3.97 1.52 16.57
N ARG A 24 4.76 2.35 17.25
CA ARG A 24 6.21 2.40 17.09
C ARG A 24 6.82 1.05 17.46
N GLY A 25 7.71 0.53 16.62
CA GLY A 25 8.34 -0.80 16.80
C GLY A 25 7.39 -1.99 16.59
N ARG A 26 6.11 -1.77 16.26
CA ARG A 26 5.12 -2.83 16.01
C ARG A 26 4.79 -3.01 14.53
N THR A 27 5.36 -2.16 13.69
CA THR A 27 5.24 -2.23 12.23
C THR A 27 6.42 -2.97 11.63
N THR A 28 6.21 -3.58 10.46
CA THR A 28 7.19 -4.43 9.75
C THR A 28 8.54 -3.76 9.43
N GLY A 29 8.66 -2.43 9.55
CA GLY A 29 9.91 -1.69 9.34
C GLY A 29 10.55 -1.06 10.58
N GLY A 30 10.08 -1.38 11.80
CA GLY A 30 10.49 -0.70 13.04
C GLY A 30 11.92 -0.97 13.50
N ASP A 31 12.45 -2.18 13.29
CA ASP A 31 13.74 -2.65 13.82
C ASP A 31 14.73 -3.05 12.71
N LEU A 32 14.60 -2.45 11.53
CA LEU A 32 15.49 -2.73 10.41
C LEU A 32 16.89 -2.19 10.70
N SER A 33 17.87 -3.09 10.77
CA SER A 33 19.29 -2.74 10.62
C SER A 33 19.52 -2.32 9.17
N LEU A 34 19.31 -1.04 8.91
CA LEU A 34 19.47 -0.44 7.59
C LEU A 34 20.96 -0.27 7.30
N ALA A 35 21.35 -0.61 6.07
CA ALA A 35 22.72 -0.40 5.60
C ALA A 35 23.02 1.09 5.40
N ASP A 36 24.31 1.43 5.27
CA ASP A 36 24.72 2.85 5.12
C ASP A 36 24.53 3.40 3.70
N SER A 37 24.28 2.53 2.70
CA SER A 37 24.16 2.96 1.30
C SER A 37 22.71 3.14 0.88
N VAL A 38 22.40 4.28 0.24
CA VAL A 38 21.05 4.58 -0.30
C VAL A 38 20.54 3.46 -1.20
N GLY A 39 21.42 2.86 -2.01
CA GLY A 39 21.06 1.76 -2.91
C GLY A 39 20.60 0.53 -2.14
N THR A 40 21.37 0.08 -1.15
CA THR A 40 21.01 -1.09 -0.34
C THR A 40 19.73 -0.87 0.46
N VAL A 41 19.57 0.31 1.08
CA VAL A 41 18.34 0.67 1.81
C VAL A 41 17.14 0.72 0.87
N THR A 42 17.30 1.24 -0.36
CA THR A 42 16.23 1.23 -1.37
C THR A 42 15.77 -0.18 -1.67
N LEU A 43 16.70 -1.13 -1.88
CA LEU A 43 16.34 -2.53 -2.09
C LEU A 43 15.67 -3.16 -0.87
N GLN A 44 16.14 -2.87 0.34
CA GLN A 44 15.51 -3.34 1.57
C GLN A 44 14.05 -2.87 1.64
N ILE A 45 13.81 -1.56 1.53
CA ILE A 45 12.47 -0.97 1.56
C ILE A 45 11.59 -1.52 0.43
N LEU A 46 12.14 -1.67 -0.78
CA LEU A 46 11.41 -2.27 -1.91
C LEU A 46 10.95 -3.70 -1.61
N VAL A 47 11.79 -4.52 -0.98
CA VAL A 47 11.42 -5.89 -0.59
C VAL A 47 10.29 -5.87 0.44
N TYR A 48 10.35 -5.00 1.44
CA TYR A 48 9.28 -4.84 2.42
C TYR A 48 7.97 -4.39 1.78
N ASN A 49 8.03 -3.38 0.91
CA ASN A 49 6.87 -2.92 0.13
C ASN A 49 6.34 -4.01 -0.82
N GLY A 50 7.24 -4.87 -1.31
CA GLY A 50 6.92 -6.04 -2.13
C GLY A 50 6.03 -7.06 -1.42
N ILE A 51 6.09 -7.15 -0.08
CA ILE A 51 5.18 -8.01 0.70
C ILE A 51 3.74 -7.53 0.52
N SER A 52 3.49 -6.23 0.64
CA SER A 52 2.17 -5.64 0.42
C SER A 52 1.64 -5.90 -0.99
N VAL A 53 2.51 -5.75 -2.00
CA VAL A 53 2.19 -6.08 -3.40
C VAL A 53 1.83 -7.56 -3.55
N GLY A 54 2.62 -8.46 -2.95
CA GLY A 54 2.38 -9.90 -2.96
C GLY A 54 1.04 -10.28 -2.33
N VAL A 55 0.71 -9.70 -1.17
CA VAL A 55 -0.59 -9.90 -0.52
C VAL A 55 -1.74 -9.43 -1.41
N ILE A 56 -1.62 -8.29 -2.08
CA ILE A 56 -2.62 -7.80 -3.03
C ILE A 56 -2.76 -8.78 -4.21
N ILE A 57 -1.65 -9.27 -4.77
CA ILE A 57 -1.68 -10.23 -5.88
C ILE A 57 -2.40 -11.51 -5.48
N ILE A 58 -2.02 -12.11 -4.35
CA ILE A 58 -2.62 -13.35 -3.85
C ILE A 58 -4.10 -13.16 -3.55
N ALA A 59 -4.46 -12.08 -2.87
CA ALA A 59 -5.85 -11.76 -2.57
C ALA A 59 -6.67 -11.50 -3.86
N SER A 60 -6.06 -10.91 -4.88
CA SER A 60 -6.72 -10.66 -6.17
C SER A 60 -7.01 -11.94 -6.96
N LEU A 61 -6.43 -13.08 -6.60
CA LEU A 61 -6.79 -14.38 -7.17
C LEU A 61 -8.22 -14.81 -6.78
N PHE A 62 -8.87 -14.10 -5.84
CA PHE A 62 -10.22 -14.37 -5.39
C PHE A 62 -11.12 -13.18 -5.71
N ALA A 63 -12.35 -13.45 -6.16
CA ALA A 63 -13.40 -12.44 -6.27
C ALA A 63 -14.73 -12.98 -5.76
N ARG A 64 -15.53 -12.08 -5.22
CA ARG A 64 -16.84 -12.39 -4.63
C ARG A 64 -17.93 -11.48 -5.17
N ARG A 65 -19.15 -11.99 -5.31
CA ARG A 65 -20.36 -11.17 -5.52
C ARG A 65 -21.38 -11.47 -4.42
N ARG A 66 -22.18 -10.48 -4.03
CA ARG A 66 -23.15 -10.63 -2.93
C ARG A 66 -24.46 -11.25 -3.39
N SER A 67 -24.89 -10.93 -4.61
CA SER A 67 -26.16 -11.40 -5.17
C SER A 67 -26.04 -11.80 -6.64
N PRO A 68 -26.91 -12.68 -7.15
CA PRO A 68 -27.03 -12.93 -8.59
C PRO A 68 -27.47 -11.64 -9.29
N GLY A 69 -26.62 -11.11 -10.20
CA GLY A 69 -26.86 -9.85 -10.91
C GLY A 69 -25.85 -8.74 -10.58
N GLU A 70 -25.12 -8.87 -9.47
CA GLU A 70 -24.01 -7.97 -9.14
C GLU A 70 -22.69 -8.41 -9.80
N PRO A 71 -21.80 -7.46 -10.13
CA PRO A 71 -20.46 -7.79 -10.60
C PRO A 71 -19.64 -8.46 -9.50
N TYR A 72 -18.72 -9.33 -9.92
CA TYR A 72 -17.69 -9.84 -9.02
C TYR A 72 -16.73 -8.72 -8.63
N VAL A 73 -16.41 -8.65 -7.33
CA VAL A 73 -15.45 -7.70 -6.77
C VAL A 73 -14.22 -8.46 -6.29
N SER A 74 -13.04 -8.03 -6.75
CA SER A 74 -11.76 -8.61 -6.34
C SER A 74 -11.53 -8.44 -4.83
N VAL A 75 -11.16 -9.53 -4.18
CA VAL A 75 -10.75 -9.55 -2.77
C VAL A 75 -9.42 -8.80 -2.57
N GLY A 76 -8.63 -8.62 -3.61
CA GLY A 76 -7.40 -7.82 -3.62
C GLY A 76 -7.58 -6.34 -3.31
N GLN A 77 -8.83 -5.84 -3.28
CA GLN A 77 -9.12 -4.50 -2.77
C GLN A 77 -9.08 -4.44 -1.24
N GLN A 78 -9.26 -5.55 -0.51
CA GLN A 78 -9.30 -5.55 0.95
C GLN A 78 -7.94 -5.23 1.61
N PRO A 79 -6.81 -5.82 1.18
CA PRO A 79 -5.50 -5.48 1.73
C PRO A 79 -5.17 -4.01 1.58
N LEU A 80 -5.61 -3.36 0.50
CA LEU A 80 -5.48 -1.92 0.34
C LEU A 80 -6.15 -1.18 1.51
N TRP A 81 -7.42 -1.42 1.79
CA TRP A 81 -8.09 -0.74 2.91
C TRP A 81 -7.38 -0.93 4.25
N VAL A 82 -6.85 -2.13 4.51
CA VAL A 82 -6.06 -2.40 5.72
C VAL A 82 -4.79 -1.55 5.75
N LEU A 83 -4.04 -1.51 4.64
CA LEU A 83 -2.83 -0.70 4.51
C LEU A 83 -3.11 0.81 4.64
N ALA A 84 -4.21 1.30 4.07
CA ALA A 84 -4.64 2.70 4.23
C ALA A 84 -4.82 3.06 5.70
N LEU A 85 -5.51 2.21 6.45
CA LEU A 85 -5.79 2.45 7.87
C LEU A 85 -4.51 2.36 8.69
N LEU A 86 -3.71 1.31 8.50
CA LEU A 86 -2.45 1.12 9.24
C LEU A 86 -1.47 2.27 8.98
N ASN A 87 -1.20 2.59 7.72
CA ASN A 87 -0.27 3.68 7.38
C ASN A 87 -0.82 5.04 7.81
N GLY A 88 -2.14 5.23 7.76
CA GLY A 88 -2.77 6.44 8.27
C GLY A 88 -2.58 6.59 9.78
N ILE A 89 -2.75 5.52 10.55
CA ILE A 89 -2.48 5.51 12.00
C ILE A 89 -1.00 5.77 12.28
N VAL A 90 -0.10 5.15 11.51
CA VAL A 90 1.35 5.35 11.67
C VAL A 90 1.72 6.83 11.49
N LEU A 91 1.23 7.47 10.42
CA LEU A 91 1.48 8.89 10.18
C LEU A 91 0.81 9.78 11.25
N GLY A 92 -0.47 9.55 11.55
CA GLY A 92 -1.22 10.37 12.50
C GLY A 92 -0.65 10.34 13.92
N THR A 93 -0.11 9.20 14.34
CA THR A 93 0.51 9.03 15.67
C THR A 93 2.03 9.20 15.68
N ASN A 94 2.66 9.55 14.55
CA ASN A 94 4.14 9.63 14.46
C ASN A 94 4.84 8.34 14.91
N SER A 95 4.29 7.19 14.51
CA SER A 95 4.77 5.86 14.90
C SER A 95 5.80 5.28 13.91
N PHE A 96 6.50 6.14 13.17
CA PHE A 96 7.57 5.70 12.27
C PHE A 96 8.72 5.04 13.04
N GLY A 97 9.44 4.13 12.38
CA GLY A 97 10.60 3.45 12.97
C GLY A 97 11.73 4.41 13.33
N ILE A 98 11.92 5.47 12.54
CA ILE A 98 12.86 6.55 12.84
C ILE A 98 12.16 7.62 13.64
N GLN A 99 12.70 7.94 14.82
CA GLN A 99 12.18 9.04 15.63
C GLN A 99 12.38 10.36 14.90
N ARG A 100 11.27 11.03 14.63
CA ARG A 100 11.22 12.39 14.11
C ARG A 100 10.35 13.22 15.06
N PRO A 101 10.63 14.52 15.22
CA PRO A 101 9.74 15.40 15.97
C PRO A 101 8.31 15.30 15.41
N ASP A 102 7.32 15.17 16.28
CA ASP A 102 5.94 15.20 15.81
C ASP A 102 5.61 16.58 15.25
N VAL A 103 4.83 16.60 14.17
CA VAL A 103 4.44 17.83 13.47
C VAL A 103 2.93 18.02 13.52
N PRO A 104 2.42 19.27 13.47
CA PRO A 104 0.98 19.52 13.46
C PRO A 104 0.25 18.80 12.34
N LEU A 105 -1.01 18.40 12.57
CA LEU A 105 -1.85 17.69 11.59
C LEU A 105 -1.86 18.32 10.19
N GLY A 106 -1.97 19.65 10.11
CA GLY A 106 -1.95 20.37 8.85
C GLY A 106 -0.67 20.08 8.05
N GLN A 107 0.49 20.08 8.72
CA GLN A 107 1.77 19.76 8.11
C GLN A 107 1.89 18.28 7.74
N LYS A 108 1.31 17.36 8.54
CA LYS A 108 1.26 15.92 8.17
C LYS A 108 0.52 15.72 6.84
N VAL A 109 -0.62 16.39 6.66
CA VAL A 109 -1.45 16.24 5.47
C VAL A 109 -0.86 16.96 4.27
N THR A 110 -0.43 18.23 4.41
CA THR A 110 0.19 18.97 3.29
C THR A 110 1.56 18.40 2.93
N GLY A 111 2.28 17.84 3.89
CA GLY A 111 3.57 17.18 3.68
C GLY A 111 3.48 15.97 2.76
N LEU A 112 2.32 15.31 2.64
CA LEU A 112 2.10 14.25 1.65
C LEU A 112 2.32 14.73 0.22
N LEU A 113 2.10 16.02 -0.05
CA LEU A 113 2.30 16.62 -1.37
C LEU A 113 3.77 16.91 -1.68
N ASP A 114 4.67 16.79 -0.71
CA ASP A 114 6.11 16.87 -0.96
C ASP A 114 6.60 15.53 -1.55
N LEU A 115 6.31 15.37 -2.84
CA LEU A 115 6.69 14.18 -3.62
C LEU A 115 8.20 13.96 -3.72
N THR A 116 9.03 14.90 -3.28
CA THR A 116 10.50 14.77 -3.34
C THR A 116 11.11 14.26 -2.04
N ARG A 117 10.38 14.42 -0.93
CA ARG A 117 10.85 14.04 0.42
C ARG A 117 9.98 12.98 1.08
N VAL A 118 8.76 12.79 0.60
CA VAL A 118 7.78 11.87 1.19
C VAL A 118 7.37 10.80 0.17
N ALA A 119 7.60 9.54 0.53
CA ALA A 119 7.32 8.38 -0.33
C ALA A 119 5.83 8.01 -0.41
N ALA A 120 5.03 8.43 0.58
CA ALA A 120 3.68 7.91 0.82
C ALA A 120 2.76 7.94 -0.42
N LEU A 121 2.71 9.05 -1.17
CA LEU A 121 1.84 9.13 -2.35
C LEU A 121 2.32 8.25 -3.51
N TRP A 122 3.64 8.12 -3.71
CA TRP A 122 4.21 7.24 -4.74
C TRP A 122 3.77 5.78 -4.52
N GLU A 123 3.89 5.32 -3.28
CA GLU A 123 3.55 3.96 -2.88
C GLU A 123 2.04 3.71 -2.93
N ILE A 124 1.23 4.65 -2.41
CA ILE A 124 -0.23 4.53 -2.44
C ILE A 124 -0.74 4.43 -3.88
N VAL A 125 -0.27 5.30 -4.78
CA VAL A 125 -0.68 5.26 -6.20
C VAL A 125 -0.21 3.97 -6.86
N GLY A 126 1.03 3.52 -6.60
CA GLY A 126 1.55 2.25 -7.09
C GLY A 126 0.69 1.05 -6.66
N LEU A 127 0.38 0.93 -5.36
CA LEU A 127 -0.46 -0.16 -4.83
C LEU A 127 -1.89 -0.13 -5.38
N VAL A 128 -2.47 1.07 -5.55
CA VAL A 128 -3.80 1.22 -6.17
C VAL A 128 -3.77 0.77 -7.63
N LEU A 129 -2.72 1.11 -8.38
CA LEU A 129 -2.58 0.64 -9.77
C LEU A 129 -2.42 -0.88 -9.86
N VAL A 130 -1.62 -1.50 -8.98
CA VAL A 130 -1.53 -2.98 -8.90
C VAL A 130 -2.92 -3.59 -8.70
N SER A 131 -3.67 -3.12 -7.71
CA SER A 131 -5.01 -3.66 -7.43
C SER A 131 -5.99 -3.41 -8.58
N ALA A 132 -5.90 -2.25 -9.25
CA ALA A 132 -6.75 -1.92 -10.38
C ALA A 132 -6.49 -2.84 -11.58
N VAL A 133 -5.22 -3.13 -11.90
CA VAL A 133 -4.87 -4.06 -12.99
C VAL A 133 -5.37 -5.49 -12.69
N LEU A 134 -5.42 -5.87 -11.42
CA LEU A 134 -5.82 -7.21 -10.99
C LEU A 134 -7.32 -7.35 -10.70
N ALA A 135 -8.10 -6.29 -10.88
CA ALA A 135 -9.50 -6.25 -10.46
C ALA A 135 -10.39 -7.31 -11.14
N ASP A 136 -10.07 -7.69 -12.38
CA ASP A 136 -10.78 -8.69 -13.19
C ASP A 136 -10.02 -10.04 -13.30
N LYS A 137 -8.85 -10.16 -12.65
CA LYS A 137 -7.91 -11.27 -12.83
C LYS A 137 -8.07 -12.44 -11.84
N ALA A 138 -9.20 -12.51 -11.14
CA ALA A 138 -9.44 -13.55 -10.13
C ALA A 138 -9.56 -14.96 -10.71
N LEU A 139 -8.91 -15.95 -10.11
CA LEU A 139 -9.05 -17.36 -10.53
C LEU A 139 -10.21 -18.04 -9.83
N VAL A 140 -10.53 -17.63 -8.60
CA VAL A 140 -11.62 -18.23 -7.82
C VAL A 140 -12.74 -17.20 -7.68
N LEU A 141 -13.89 -17.51 -8.27
CA LEU A 141 -15.09 -16.68 -8.25
C LEU A 141 -16.11 -17.32 -7.32
N THR A 142 -16.58 -16.62 -6.29
CA THR A 142 -17.56 -17.17 -5.34
C THR A 142 -18.79 -16.27 -5.14
N THR A 143 -19.95 -16.90 -4.95
CA THR A 143 -21.23 -16.25 -4.64
C THR A 143 -21.67 -16.51 -3.20
N GLY A 144 -20.82 -17.17 -2.40
CA GLY A 144 -21.18 -17.72 -1.09
C GLY A 144 -21.98 -19.02 -1.15
N ARG A 145 -22.62 -19.33 -2.29
CA ARG A 145 -23.31 -20.60 -2.55
C ARG A 145 -22.59 -21.48 -3.56
N GLU A 146 -22.03 -20.85 -4.59
CA GLU A 146 -21.32 -21.51 -5.67
C GLU A 146 -19.89 -20.96 -5.78
N THR A 147 -18.97 -21.82 -6.22
CA THR A 147 -17.58 -21.44 -6.49
C THR A 147 -17.16 -21.95 -7.86
N VAL A 148 -16.73 -21.03 -8.72
CA VAL A 148 -16.18 -21.32 -10.04
C VAL A 148 -14.68 -21.10 -10.01
N ARG A 149 -13.91 -22.04 -10.52
CA ARG A 149 -12.45 -21.94 -10.66
C ARG A 149 -12.09 -21.77 -12.13
N ARG A 150 -11.32 -20.74 -12.43
CA ARG A 150 -10.70 -20.46 -13.73
C ARG A 150 -9.25 -20.93 -13.72
N ARG A 151 -8.73 -21.26 -14.90
CA ARG A 151 -7.30 -21.55 -15.10
C ARG A 151 -6.55 -20.26 -15.42
N PHE A 152 -5.25 -20.21 -15.14
CA PHE A 152 -4.41 -19.05 -15.49
C PHE A 152 -4.47 -18.69 -16.98
N ALA A 153 -4.56 -19.70 -17.87
CA ALA A 153 -4.69 -19.49 -19.31
C ALA A 153 -5.99 -18.77 -19.72
N GLU A 154 -7.03 -18.82 -18.89
CA GLU A 154 -8.33 -18.18 -19.14
C GLU A 154 -8.35 -16.71 -18.67
N VAL A 155 -7.28 -16.25 -18.02
CA VAL A 155 -7.16 -14.90 -17.46
C VAL A 155 -5.92 -14.23 -18.08
N PRO A 156 -6.00 -13.83 -19.36
CA PRO A 156 -4.86 -13.24 -20.04
C PRO A 156 -4.56 -11.84 -19.50
N PHE A 157 -3.26 -11.54 -19.44
CA PHE A 157 -2.76 -10.18 -19.26
C PHE A 157 -2.59 -9.53 -20.63
N THR A 158 -3.20 -8.36 -20.80
CA THR A 158 -2.99 -7.54 -21.99
C THR A 158 -1.66 -6.80 -21.92
N LYS A 159 -1.17 -6.28 -23.05
CA LYS A 159 0.00 -5.39 -23.06
C LYS A 159 -0.20 -4.15 -22.18
N ARG A 160 -1.45 -3.66 -22.08
CA ARG A 160 -1.82 -2.53 -21.21
C ARG A 160 -1.70 -2.91 -19.73
N ASP A 161 -2.14 -4.11 -19.37
CA ASP A 161 -2.05 -4.63 -18.01
C ASP A 161 -0.58 -4.71 -17.57
N VAL A 162 0.28 -5.27 -18.43
CA VAL A 162 1.72 -5.35 -18.20
C VAL A 162 2.34 -3.96 -18.07
N LEU A 163 2.01 -3.03 -18.97
CA LEU A 163 2.52 -1.66 -18.91
C LEU A 163 2.11 -0.97 -17.59
N LEU A 164 0.85 -1.11 -17.16
CA LEU A 164 0.37 -0.52 -15.92
C LEU A 164 1.04 -1.15 -14.69
N LEU A 165 1.31 -2.45 -14.69
CA LEU A 165 2.09 -3.10 -13.63
C LEU A 165 3.54 -2.57 -13.58
N VAL A 166 4.19 -2.39 -14.73
CA VAL A 166 5.53 -1.80 -14.79
C VAL A 166 5.53 -0.38 -14.24
N VAL A 167 4.54 0.44 -14.59
CA VAL A 167 4.39 1.78 -14.03
C VAL A 167 4.16 1.71 -12.52
N ALA A 168 3.27 0.85 -12.06
CA ALA A 168 2.97 0.69 -10.64
C ALA A 168 4.20 0.30 -9.81
N LEU A 169 4.98 -0.69 -10.28
CA LEU A 169 6.21 -1.11 -9.63
C LEU A 169 7.29 -0.02 -9.67
N SER A 170 7.35 0.77 -10.74
CA SER A 170 8.27 1.92 -10.86
C SER A 170 7.94 3.03 -9.86
N LEU A 171 6.65 3.28 -9.58
CA LEU A 171 6.21 4.21 -8.54
C LEU A 171 6.62 3.73 -7.15
N ILE A 172 6.41 2.44 -6.85
CA ILE A 172 6.82 1.85 -5.56
C ILE A 172 8.34 1.92 -5.38
N LEU A 173 9.11 1.66 -6.45
CA LEU A 173 10.56 1.80 -6.44
C LEU A 173 11.00 3.26 -6.19
N THR A 174 10.30 4.22 -6.81
CA THR A 174 10.59 5.65 -6.61
C THR A 174 10.30 6.06 -5.16
N GLY A 175 9.19 5.58 -4.58
CA GLY A 175 8.88 5.76 -3.16
C GLY A 175 9.99 5.21 -2.26
N ALA A 176 10.38 3.95 -2.50
CA ALA A 176 11.45 3.29 -1.74
C ALA A 176 12.78 4.05 -1.82
N PHE A 177 13.12 4.62 -2.98
CA PHE A 177 14.32 5.43 -3.15
C PHE A 177 14.25 6.76 -2.39
N ILE A 178 13.11 7.45 -2.43
CA ILE A 178 12.89 8.70 -1.69
C ILE A 178 13.01 8.45 -0.19
N GLU A 179 12.39 7.37 0.31
CA GLU A 179 12.49 6.98 1.70
C GLU A 179 13.93 6.64 2.08
N ALA A 180 14.60 5.78 1.30
CA ALA A 180 16.00 5.43 1.54
C ALA A 180 16.92 6.65 1.62
N ARG A 181 16.77 7.60 0.68
CA ARG A 181 17.54 8.84 0.70
C ARG A 181 17.26 9.64 1.98
N ALA A 182 15.99 9.79 2.35
CA ALA A 182 15.59 10.50 3.55
C ALA A 182 16.08 9.84 4.85
N ILE A 183 16.39 8.54 4.84
CA ILE A 183 16.98 7.83 5.98
C ILE A 183 18.49 8.02 6.02
N VAL A 184 19.18 7.79 4.90
CA VAL A 184 20.65 7.79 4.84
C VAL A 184 21.23 9.20 4.96
N THR A 185 20.49 10.23 4.53
CA THR A 185 20.94 11.63 4.62
C THR A 185 20.36 12.40 5.81
N ALA A 186 19.61 11.75 6.71
CA ALA A 186 19.08 12.36 7.93
C ALA A 186 20.15 12.38 9.04
#